data_AF-A0A742TXI5-F1
#
_entry.id   AF-A0A742TXI5-F1
#
_cell.length_a   1.000
_cell.length_b   1.000
_cell.length_c   1.000
_cell.angle_alpha   90.00
_cell.angle_beta   90.00
_cell.angle_gamma   90.00
#
_symmetry.space_group_name_H-M   'P 1'
#
loop_
_entity.id
_entity.type
_entity.pdbx_description
1 polymer ?
#
loop_
_entity_poly.entity_id
_entity_poly.type
_entity_poly.pdbx_seq_one_letter_code
_entity_poly.pdbx_strand_id
1 'polypeptide(L)'
;MDSGGLYILVKPGGAKHWYLRYRFGGKETRIAFGAYPVVTLAAAREKREEVRRMLAENVHPALQRVAEKVAADLSRTLQHIAIEWHKSNKACSENHVTRILGNMNNHIFPVLGKRNIAGIKRRDLTALLENME
;
A
#
# COMPACT_ATOMS: atom_id res chain seq x y z
N MET A 1 26.44 -23.13 -6.40
CA MET A 1 26.58 -21.70 -6.01
C MET A 1 25.18 -21.11 -6.09
N ASP A 2 24.42 -21.23 -5.02
CA ASP A 2 22.94 -21.09 -5.03
C ASP A 2 22.44 -19.85 -4.30
N SER A 3 23.21 -18.77 -4.32
CA SER A 3 22.74 -17.46 -3.88
C SER A 3 21.88 -16.88 -5.00
N GLY A 4 20.61 -17.30 -5.09
CA GLY A 4 19.61 -16.83 -6.07
C GLY A 4 19.35 -15.32 -6.00
N GLY A 5 20.37 -14.50 -6.26
CA GLY A 5 20.40 -13.05 -6.19
C GLY A 5 20.25 -12.42 -4.81
N LEU A 6 19.91 -13.16 -3.76
CA LEU A 6 19.66 -12.62 -2.41
C LEU A 6 20.96 -12.41 -1.64
N TYR A 7 21.18 -11.21 -1.14
CA TYR A 7 22.34 -10.83 -0.33
C TYR A 7 21.97 -9.77 0.72
N ILE A 8 22.84 -9.60 1.71
CA ILE A 8 22.73 -8.53 2.69
C ILE A 8 23.81 -7.49 2.42
N LEU A 9 23.41 -6.22 2.35
CA LEU A 9 24.33 -5.09 2.26
C LEU A 9 24.55 -4.52 3.66
N VAL A 10 25.79 -4.50 4.11
CA VAL A 10 26.19 -3.87 5.37
C VAL A 10 26.77 -2.49 5.05
N LYS A 11 26.14 -1.44 5.56
CA LYS A 11 26.66 -0.07 5.43
C LYS A 11 27.82 0.15 6.41
N PRO A 12 28.72 1.13 6.16
CA PRO A 12 29.83 1.43 7.06
C PRO A 12 29.42 1.65 8.53
N GLY A 13 28.22 2.20 8.77
CA GLY A 13 27.65 2.37 10.12
C GLY A 13 26.99 1.12 10.71
N GLY A 14 27.26 -0.09 10.20
CA GLY A 14 26.72 -1.35 10.72
C GLY A 14 25.28 -1.68 10.33
N ALA A 15 24.55 -0.73 9.74
CA ALA A 15 23.18 -0.97 9.26
C ALA A 15 23.15 -2.02 8.15
N LYS A 16 22.33 -3.06 8.32
CA LYS A 16 22.25 -4.20 7.40
C LYS A 16 20.91 -4.21 6.67
N HIS A 17 20.92 -4.43 5.36
CA HIS A 17 19.71 -4.44 4.53
C HIS A 17 19.71 -5.61 3.55
N TRP A 18 18.56 -6.28 3.42
CA TRP A 18 18.37 -7.34 2.44
C TRP A 18 18.11 -6.78 1.05
N TYR A 19 18.84 -7.30 0.07
CA TYR A 19 18.69 -6.98 -1.34
C TYR A 19 18.59 -8.25 -2.18
N LEU A 20 17.76 -8.19 -3.22
CA LEU A 20 17.71 -9.20 -4.27
C LEU A 20 18.13 -8.56 -5.59
N ARG A 21 19.17 -9.11 -6.22
CA ARG A 21 19.57 -8.81 -7.59
C ARG A 21 18.85 -9.74 -8.56
N TYR A 22 18.27 -9.20 -9.61
CA TYR A 22 17.54 -9.94 -10.65
C TYR A 22 17.69 -9.28 -12.02
N ARG A 23 17.21 -9.96 -13.07
CA ARG A 23 17.15 -9.41 -14.43
C ARG A 23 15.70 -9.36 -14.90
N PHE A 24 15.34 -8.27 -15.57
CA PHE A 24 14.04 -8.11 -16.20
C PHE A 24 14.23 -7.34 -17.52
N GLY A 25 13.69 -7.86 -18.62
CA GLY A 25 13.87 -7.26 -19.95
C GLY A 25 15.33 -7.07 -20.36
N GLY A 26 16.21 -8.03 -19.99
CA GLY A 26 17.64 -7.98 -20.30
C GLY A 26 18.48 -7.02 -19.44
N LYS A 27 17.86 -6.21 -18.58
CA LYS A 27 18.56 -5.29 -17.67
C LYS A 27 18.70 -5.89 -16.29
N GLU A 28 19.87 -5.69 -15.69
CA GLU A 28 20.12 -6.08 -14.31
C GLU A 28 19.61 -5.01 -13.35
N THR A 29 18.88 -5.42 -12.32
CA THR A 29 18.26 -4.53 -11.34
C THR A 29 18.31 -5.17 -9.95
N ARG A 30 18.10 -4.38 -8.91
CA ARG A 30 17.99 -4.87 -7.53
C ARG A 30 16.78 -4.29 -6.82
N ILE A 31 16.26 -5.02 -5.85
CA ILE A 31 15.16 -4.60 -4.98
C ILE A 31 15.55 -4.79 -3.52
N ALA A 32 15.16 -3.85 -2.66
CA ALA A 32 15.38 -3.93 -1.22
C ALA A 32 14.19 -4.61 -0.54
N PHE A 33 14.45 -5.53 0.40
CA PHE A 33 13.41 -6.22 1.17
C PHE A 33 13.20 -5.66 2.57
N GLY A 34 14.18 -4.91 3.10
CA GLY A 34 14.12 -4.22 4.38
C GLY A 34 15.42 -4.36 5.19
N ALA A 35 15.45 -3.69 6.35
CA ALA A 35 16.58 -3.76 7.28
C ALA A 35 16.58 -5.08 8.05
N TYR A 36 17.77 -5.60 8.35
CA TYR A 36 17.97 -6.64 9.36
C TYR A 36 18.17 -5.95 10.73
N PRO A 37 17.63 -6.50 11.84
CA PRO A 37 16.96 -7.81 11.97
C PRO A 37 15.45 -7.79 11.73
N VAL A 38 14.85 -6.62 11.46
CA VAL A 38 13.39 -6.47 11.25
C VAL A 38 12.87 -7.45 10.19
N VAL A 39 13.63 -7.62 9.11
CA VAL A 39 13.40 -8.68 8.13
C VAL A 39 14.37 -9.82 8.38
N THR A 40 13.82 -10.98 8.74
CA THR A 40 14.59 -12.21 8.96
C THR A 40 15.06 -12.81 7.63
N LEU A 41 16.05 -13.71 7.68
CA LEU A 41 16.50 -14.44 6.49
C LEU A 41 15.37 -15.27 5.85
N ALA A 42 14.50 -15.88 6.68
CA ALA A 42 13.35 -16.64 6.20
C ALA A 42 12.39 -15.74 5.40
N ALA A 43 11.98 -14.61 5.98
CA ALA A 43 11.14 -13.63 5.29
C ALA A 43 11.79 -13.07 4.01
N ALA A 44 13.12 -12.89 4.01
CA ALA A 44 13.86 -12.46 2.83
C ALA A 44 13.87 -13.52 1.70
N ARG A 45 13.88 -14.81 2.06
CA ARG A 45 13.77 -15.93 1.12
C ARG A 45 12.35 -16.04 0.53
N GLU A 46 11.32 -15.87 1.35
CA GLU A 46 9.93 -15.84 0.87
C GLU A 46 9.70 -14.72 -0.13
N LYS A 47 10.13 -13.49 0.19
CA LYS A 47 10.07 -12.34 -0.72
C LYS A 47 10.85 -12.57 -2.02
N ARG A 48 11.93 -13.36 -1.99
CA ARG A 48 12.66 -13.74 -3.21
C ARG A 48 11.81 -14.63 -4.11
N GLU A 49 11.16 -15.64 -3.56
CA GLU A 49 10.30 -16.54 -4.34
C GLU A 49 9.11 -15.78 -4.92
N GLU A 50 8.54 -14.84 -4.16
CA GLU A 50 7.49 -13.95 -4.66
C GLU A 50 7.94 -13.12 -5.87
N VAL A 51 9.12 -12.48 -5.78
CA VAL A 51 9.71 -11.75 -6.91
C VAL A 51 9.97 -12.68 -8.10
N ARG A 52 10.44 -13.90 -7.87
CA ARG A 52 10.64 -14.88 -8.95
C ARG A 52 9.35 -15.24 -9.67
N ARG A 53 8.24 -15.43 -8.94
CA ARG A 53 6.92 -15.66 -9.54
C ARG A 53 6.50 -14.46 -10.40
N MET A 54 6.62 -13.24 -9.88
CA MET A 54 6.30 -12.02 -10.64
C MET A 54 7.11 -11.92 -11.93
N LEU A 55 8.42 -12.22 -11.87
CA LEU A 55 9.28 -12.22 -13.05
C LEU A 55 8.87 -13.28 -14.09
N ALA A 56 8.43 -14.46 -13.65
CA ALA A 56 7.91 -15.51 -14.53
C ALA A 56 6.61 -15.08 -15.23
N GLU A 57 5.80 -14.26 -14.57
CA GLU A 57 4.58 -13.66 -15.13
C GLU A 57 4.84 -12.37 -15.93
N ASN A 58 6.11 -12.01 -16.18
CA ASN A 58 6.52 -10.75 -16.80
C ASN A 58 6.03 -9.48 -16.08
N VAL A 59 5.77 -9.56 -14.77
CA VAL A 59 5.38 -8.42 -13.93
C VAL A 59 6.63 -7.79 -13.30
N HIS A 60 6.76 -6.46 -13.43
CA HIS A 60 7.89 -5.72 -12.87
C HIS A 60 7.73 -5.54 -11.33
N PRO A 61 8.57 -6.17 -10.48
CA PRO A 61 8.34 -6.24 -9.03
C PRO A 61 8.40 -4.88 -8.31
N ALA A 62 9.19 -3.95 -8.82
CA ALA A 62 9.29 -2.61 -8.23
C ALA A 62 8.00 -1.79 -8.40
N LEU A 63 7.28 -1.97 -9.51
CA LEU A 63 6.03 -1.24 -9.76
C LEU A 63 4.91 -1.77 -8.87
N GLN A 64 4.87 -3.09 -8.66
CA GLN A 64 3.90 -3.71 -7.75
C GLN A 64 4.11 -3.26 -6.30
N ARG A 65 5.35 -3.20 -5.81
CA ARG A 65 5.63 -2.66 -4.46
C ARG A 65 5.21 -1.21 -4.30
N VAL A 66 5.34 -0.39 -5.33
CA VAL A 66 4.87 0.99 -5.31
C VAL A 66 3.34 1.02 -5.26
N ALA A 67 2.67 0.22 -6.08
CA ALA A 67 1.21 0.10 -6.07
C ALA A 67 0.67 -0.38 -4.71
N GLU A 68 1.30 -1.37 -4.09
CA GLU A 68 0.96 -1.87 -2.75
C GLU A 68 1.17 -0.81 -1.67
N LYS A 69 2.30 -0.08 -1.71
CA LYS A 69 2.54 1.02 -0.78
C LYS A 69 1.51 2.15 -0.93
N VAL A 70 1.16 2.51 -2.15
CA VAL A 70 0.13 3.52 -2.42
C VAL A 70 -1.24 3.02 -1.95
N ALA A 71 -1.55 1.74 -2.15
CA ALA A 71 -2.80 1.14 -1.66
C ALA A 71 -2.86 1.07 -0.12
N ALA A 72 -1.72 0.85 0.54
CA ALA A 72 -1.60 0.76 2.00
C ALA A 72 -1.39 2.11 2.70
N ASP A 73 -1.26 3.21 1.95
CA ASP A 73 -1.10 4.56 2.51
C ASP A 73 -2.41 5.02 3.16
N LEU A 74 -2.49 4.85 4.48
CA LEU A 74 -3.66 5.22 5.28
C LEU A 74 -3.99 6.72 5.21
N SER A 75 -3.01 7.58 4.91
CA SER A 75 -3.25 9.03 4.75
C SER A 75 -4.08 9.36 3.52
N ARG A 76 -4.14 8.47 2.53
CA ARG A 76 -4.92 8.63 1.30
C ARG A 76 -6.27 7.93 1.35
N THR A 77 -6.67 7.45 2.52
CA THR A 77 -7.96 6.76 2.66
C THR A 77 -9.11 7.75 2.71
N LEU A 78 -10.29 7.32 2.25
CA LEU A 78 -11.51 8.12 2.30
C LEU A 78 -11.80 8.60 3.73
N GLN A 79 -11.61 7.71 4.71
CA GLN A 79 -11.87 8.04 6.12
C GLN A 79 -10.93 9.13 6.63
N HIS A 80 -9.62 9.03 6.35
CA HIS A 80 -8.65 10.02 6.78
C HIS A 80 -8.95 11.40 6.17
N ILE A 81 -9.21 11.45 4.86
CA ILE A 81 -9.50 12.68 4.14
C ILE A 81 -10.84 13.29 4.59
N ALA A 82 -11.87 12.48 4.85
CA ALA A 82 -13.16 12.97 5.33
C ALA A 82 -13.06 13.59 6.74
N ILE A 83 -12.25 13.01 7.62
CA ILE A 83 -11.98 13.56 8.96
C ILE A 83 -11.17 14.87 8.87
N GLU A 84 -10.14 14.91 8.01
CA GLU A 84 -9.36 16.12 7.73
C GLU A 84 -10.24 17.25 7.17
N TRP A 85 -11.06 16.94 6.17
CA TRP A 85 -12.02 17.88 5.61
C TRP A 85 -12.97 18.41 6.67
N HIS A 86 -13.56 17.54 7.50
CA HIS A 86 -14.44 17.93 8.59
C HIS A 86 -13.78 18.92 9.56
N LYS A 87 -12.49 18.73 9.89
CA LYS A 87 -11.74 19.65 10.77
C LYS A 87 -11.47 21.02 10.11
N SER A 88 -11.22 21.03 8.80
CA SER A 88 -10.93 22.24 8.04
C SER A 88 -12.17 23.02 7.61
N ASN A 89 -13.32 22.36 7.51
CA ASN A 89 -14.52 22.93 6.92
C ASN A 89 -15.30 23.78 7.93
N LYS A 90 -14.94 25.06 8.03
CA LYS A 90 -15.64 26.07 8.84
C LYS A 90 -16.79 26.78 8.10
N ALA A 91 -17.04 26.43 6.84
CA ALA A 91 -18.00 27.14 5.99
C ALA A 91 -19.45 26.66 6.15
N CYS A 92 -19.66 25.45 6.68
CA CYS A 92 -20.98 24.89 6.95
C CYS A 92 -21.31 24.96 8.43
N SER A 93 -22.60 24.99 8.79
CA SER A 93 -23.00 24.96 10.21
C SER A 93 -22.50 23.67 10.87
N GLU A 94 -22.07 23.79 12.12
CA GLU A 94 -21.44 22.71 12.88
C GLU A 94 -22.35 21.46 12.97
N ASN A 95 -23.66 21.67 13.07
CA ASN A 95 -24.68 20.61 13.06
C ASN A 95 -24.80 19.89 11.71
N HIS A 96 -24.57 20.58 10.59
CA HIS A 96 -24.65 19.96 9.27
C HIS A 96 -23.44 19.06 9.00
N VAL A 97 -22.24 19.52 9.35
CA VAL A 97 -20.98 18.81 9.12
C VAL A 97 -20.86 17.59 10.02
N THR A 98 -21.26 17.71 11.29
CA THR A 98 -21.33 16.58 12.24
C THR A 98 -22.33 15.51 11.82
N ARG A 99 -23.51 15.91 11.31
CA ARG A 99 -24.51 14.95 10.79
C ARG A 99 -23.98 14.20 9.56
N ILE A 100 -23.31 14.89 8.64
CA ILE A 100 -22.68 14.27 7.49
C ILE A 100 -21.62 13.26 7.94
N LEU A 101 -20.73 13.64 8.87
CA LEU A 101 -19.71 12.73 9.38
C LEU A 101 -20.30 11.51 10.08
N GLY A 102 -21.38 11.67 10.85
CA GLY A 102 -22.11 10.57 11.47
C GLY A 102 -22.65 9.57 10.45
N ASN A 103 -23.28 10.06 9.38
CA ASN A 103 -23.75 9.21 8.29
C ASN A 103 -22.60 8.51 7.57
N MET A 104 -21.49 9.22 7.32
CA MET A 104 -20.29 8.61 6.74
C MET A 104 -19.73 7.51 7.63
N ASN A 105 -19.73 7.70 8.96
CA ASN A 105 -19.21 6.72 9.91
C ASN A 105 -20.07 5.44 9.97
N ASN A 106 -21.38 5.57 9.83
CA ASN A 106 -22.31 4.45 9.91
C ASN A 106 -22.43 3.68 8.59
N HIS A 107 -22.37 4.37 7.44
CA HIS A 107 -22.69 3.78 6.14
C HIS A 107 -21.50 3.69 5.18
N ILE A 108 -20.59 4.67 5.21
CA ILE A 108 -19.52 4.79 4.20
C ILE A 108 -18.20 4.22 4.69
N PHE A 109 -17.77 4.52 5.92
CA PHE A 109 -16.49 4.07 6.46
C PHE A 109 -16.39 2.56 6.67
N PRO A 110 -17.46 1.82 7.05
CA PRO A 110 -17.36 0.36 7.18
C PRO A 110 -17.03 -0.34 5.86
N VAL A 111 -17.51 0.20 4.73
CA VAL A 111 -17.39 -0.42 3.41
C VAL A 111 -16.20 0.15 2.61
N LEU A 112 -16.05 1.49 2.60
CA LEU A 112 -15.10 2.21 1.76
C LEU A 112 -14.04 2.98 2.55
N GLY A 113 -14.15 3.07 3.88
CA GLY A 113 -13.32 3.94 4.71
C GLY A 113 -11.83 3.65 4.61
N LYS A 114 -11.44 2.37 4.50
CA LYS A 114 -10.04 1.93 4.38
C LYS A 114 -9.51 1.92 2.94
N ARG A 115 -10.35 2.23 1.95
CA ARG A 115 -9.91 2.26 0.55
C ARG A 115 -9.21 3.59 0.26
N ASN A 116 -8.17 3.53 -0.56
CA ASN A 116 -7.51 4.72 -1.09
C ASN A 116 -8.48 5.49 -2.00
N ILE A 117 -8.61 6.79 -1.79
CA ILE A 117 -9.52 7.67 -2.53
C ILE A 117 -9.27 7.65 -4.04
N ALA A 118 -8.01 7.48 -4.47
CA ALA A 118 -7.65 7.38 -5.88
C ALA A 118 -8.17 6.10 -6.57
N GLY A 119 -8.51 5.09 -5.77
CA GLY A 119 -9.09 3.83 -6.24
C GLY A 119 -10.62 3.81 -6.25
N ILE A 120 -11.29 4.80 -5.64
CA ILE A 120 -12.75 4.84 -5.56
C ILE A 120 -13.32 5.31 -6.89
N LYS A 121 -14.08 4.44 -7.55
CA LYS A 121 -14.75 4.74 -8.82
C LYS A 121 -16.26 4.91 -8.60
N ARG A 122 -16.93 5.54 -9.57
CA ARG A 122 -18.39 5.73 -9.55
C ARG A 122 -19.16 4.43 -9.26
N ARG A 123 -18.70 3.29 -9.79
CA ARG A 123 -19.29 1.96 -9.53
C ARG A 123 -19.29 1.59 -8.04
N ASP A 124 -18.24 1.94 -7.29
CA ASP A 124 -18.15 1.67 -5.86
C ASP A 124 -19.18 2.49 -5.07
N LEU A 125 -19.51 3.70 -5.54
CA LEU A 125 -20.55 4.55 -4.95
C LEU A 125 -21.95 4.04 -5.28
N THR A 126 -22.18 3.60 -6.51
CA THR A 126 -23.47 3.01 -6.92
C THR A 126 -23.77 1.75 -6.13
N ALA A 127 -22.79 0.84 -6.00
CA ALA A 127 -22.94 -0.39 -5.21
C ALA A 127 -23.13 -0.13 -3.70
N LEU A 128 -22.66 1.02 -3.19
CA LEU A 128 -22.93 1.43 -1.81
C LEU A 128 -24.37 1.93 -1.63
N LEU A 129 -24.89 2.69 -2.59
CA LEU A 129 -26.28 3.17 -2.56
C LEU A 129 -27.29 2.03 -2.68
N GLU A 130 -27.03 1.05 -3.53
CA GLU A 130 -27.90 -0.13 -3.71
C GLU A 130 -27.96 -1.04 -2.47
N ASN A 131 -26.93 -1.05 -1.62
CA ASN A 131 -26.89 -1.85 -0.39
C ASN A 131 -27.51 -1.14 0.83
N MET A 132 -28.06 0.07 0.66
CA MET A 132 -28.73 0.83 1.72
C MET A 132 -30.27 0.85 1.59
N GLU A 133 -30.82 0.21 0.56
CA GLU A 133 -32.25 -0.14 0.44
C GLU A 133 -32.56 -1.48 1.12
#